data_AF-M2Z232-F1
#
_entry.id   AF-M2Z232-F1
#
_cell.length_a   1.000
_cell.length_b   1.000
_cell.length_c   1.000
_cell.angle_alpha   90.00
_cell.angle_beta   90.00
_cell.angle_gamma   90.00
#
_symmetry.space_group_name_H-M   'P 1'
#
loop_
_entity.id
_entity.type
_entity.pdbx_description
1 polymer ?
#
loop_
_entity_poly.entity_id
_entity_poly.type
_entity_poly.pdbx_seq_one_letter_code
_entity_poly.pdbx_strand_id
1 'polypeptide(L)'
;MATKIDADAIRGVADNISKIMTEHKAAFEALKHHWPNAGKFSLAEWIERVVDDRRNAVVAHADHLTLTFEAMSAKLKAIADKFEKTDGDNAAAIKSLLAGLEAEISGKITTFDQKTENEQRNYSGNGTPDDGDGWNDNLTKEFRK
;
A
#
# COMPACT_ATOMS: atom_id res chain seq x y z
N MET A 1 -13.12 -14.52 1.20
CA MET A 1 -13.59 -13.24 0.62
C MET A 1 -12.45 -12.25 0.81
N ALA A 2 -11.67 -11.95 -0.24
CA ALA A 2 -10.55 -11.00 -0.14
C ALA A 2 -11.07 -9.61 -0.49
N THR A 3 -11.13 -8.73 0.50
CA THR A 3 -11.42 -7.30 0.29
C THR A 3 -10.23 -6.68 -0.41
N LYS A 4 -10.34 -6.50 -1.73
CA LYS A 4 -9.37 -5.70 -2.50
C LYS A 4 -9.59 -4.24 -2.10
N ILE A 5 -8.68 -3.70 -1.29
CA ILE A 5 -8.72 -2.28 -0.92
C ILE A 5 -8.05 -1.50 -2.05
N ASP A 6 -8.79 -0.53 -2.58
CA ASP A 6 -8.28 0.39 -3.58
C ASP A 6 -7.64 1.60 -2.87
N ALA A 7 -6.34 1.50 -2.62
CA ALA A 7 -5.57 2.54 -1.94
C ALA A 7 -5.60 3.88 -2.72
N ASP A 8 -5.64 3.82 -4.05
CA ASP A 8 -5.67 5.00 -4.91
C ASP A 8 -7.03 5.70 -4.85
N ALA A 9 -8.12 4.95 -4.80
CA ALA A 9 -9.45 5.51 -4.55
C ALA A 9 -9.51 6.24 -3.18
N ILE A 10 -8.90 5.67 -2.14
CA ILE A 10 -8.85 6.30 -0.80
C ILE A 10 -8.01 7.60 -0.84
N ARG A 11 -6.86 7.58 -1.53
CA ARG A 11 -6.05 8.81 -1.74
C ARG A 11 -6.82 9.86 -2.52
N GLY A 12 -7.57 9.46 -3.54
CA GLY A 12 -8.43 10.36 -4.32
C GLY A 12 -9.51 11.03 -3.47
N VAL A 13 -10.16 10.28 -2.57
CA VAL A 13 -11.11 10.85 -1.60
C VAL A 13 -10.41 11.83 -0.65
N ALA A 14 -9.22 11.47 -0.15
CA ALA A 14 -8.43 12.33 0.72
C ALA A 14 -8.06 13.67 0.06
N ASP A 15 -7.69 13.64 -1.23
CA ASP A 15 -7.38 14.83 -2.01
C ASP A 15 -8.61 15.68 -2.32
N ASN A 16 -9.76 15.04 -2.58
CA ASN A 16 -11.01 15.78 -2.78
C ASN A 16 -11.44 16.51 -1.52
N ILE A 17 -11.31 15.88 -0.35
CA ILE A 17 -11.64 16.51 0.94
C ILE A 17 -10.75 17.72 1.22
N SER A 18 -9.45 17.65 0.95
CA SER A 18 -8.55 18.79 1.17
C SER A 18 -8.79 19.95 0.20
N LYS A 19 -9.24 19.65 -1.04
CA LYS A 19 -9.58 20.67 -2.03
C LYS A 19 -10.79 21.51 -1.65
N ILE A 20 -11.82 20.94 -1.01
CA ILE A 20 -13.05 21.67 -0.65
C ILE A 20 -12.73 22.99 0.07
N MET A 21 -11.91 22.95 1.13
CA MET A 21 -11.57 24.17 1.86
C MET A 21 -10.54 25.02 1.13
N THR A 22 -9.63 24.41 0.37
CA THR A 22 -8.62 25.14 -0.40
C THR A 22 -9.27 26.02 -1.48
N GLU A 23 -10.27 25.51 -2.18
CA GLU A 23 -11.01 26.23 -3.24
C GLU A 23 -11.84 27.39 -2.70
N HIS A 24 -12.37 27.26 -1.49
CA HIS A 24 -13.22 28.28 -0.86
C HIS A 24 -12.49 29.22 0.10
N LYS A 25 -11.20 28.99 0.37
CA LYS A 25 -10.38 29.78 1.31
C LYS A 25 -10.45 31.29 1.04
N ALA A 26 -10.39 31.69 -0.23
CA ALA A 26 -10.43 33.10 -0.63
C ALA A 26 -11.72 33.82 -0.17
N ALA A 27 -12.86 33.12 -0.16
CA ALA A 27 -14.13 33.70 0.28
C ALA A 27 -14.13 34.00 1.79
N PHE A 28 -13.53 33.12 2.61
CA PHE A 28 -13.41 33.32 4.05
C PHE A 28 -12.35 34.36 4.41
N GLU A 29 -11.25 34.43 3.66
CA GLU A 29 -10.23 35.48 3.82
C GLU A 29 -10.78 36.87 3.49
N ALA A 30 -11.66 36.99 2.49
CA ALA A 30 -12.35 38.24 2.20
C ALA A 30 -13.21 38.72 3.38
N LEU A 31 -13.79 37.80 4.15
CA LEU A 31 -14.55 38.12 5.36
C LEU A 31 -13.66 38.55 6.54
N LYS A 32 -12.35 38.35 6.51
CA LYS A 32 -11.44 38.85 7.57
C LYS A 32 -11.18 40.36 7.47
N HIS A 33 -11.48 40.97 6.32
CA HIS A 33 -11.23 42.39 6.10
C HIS A 33 -12.21 43.27 6.90
N HIS A 34 -11.75 44.44 7.32
CA HIS A 34 -12.58 45.42 8.03
C HIS A 34 -13.74 45.87 7.13
N TRP A 35 -14.97 45.75 7.64
CA TRP A 35 -16.18 46.21 6.95
C TRP A 35 -16.43 47.71 7.21
N PRO A 36 -17.02 48.44 6.24
CA PRO A 36 -17.14 49.91 6.33
C PRO A 36 -17.97 50.37 7.53
N ASN A 37 -17.61 51.54 8.05
CA ASN A 37 -18.29 52.20 9.16
C ASN A 37 -19.74 52.58 8.77
N ALA A 38 -20.72 52.10 9.54
CA ALA A 38 -22.16 52.33 9.40
C ALA A 38 -22.63 53.67 10.00
N GLY A 39 -21.73 54.41 10.65
CA GLY A 39 -21.98 55.71 11.27
C GLY A 39 -21.74 55.71 12.79
N LYS A 40 -21.78 56.90 13.41
CA LYS A 40 -21.47 57.10 14.85
C LYS A 40 -22.70 57.18 15.77
N PHE A 41 -23.87 56.78 15.30
CA PHE A 41 -25.07 56.77 16.13
C PHE A 41 -25.30 55.38 16.71
N SER A 42 -25.90 55.29 17.90
CA SER A 42 -25.93 54.04 18.68
C SER A 42 -26.52 52.83 17.95
N LEU A 43 -27.48 53.04 17.04
CA LEU A 43 -28.02 51.97 16.21
C LEU A 43 -27.01 51.48 15.16
N ALA A 44 -26.22 52.37 14.55
CA ALA A 44 -25.16 51.98 13.62
C ALA A 44 -24.07 51.16 14.31
N GLU A 45 -23.58 51.63 15.47
CA GLU A 45 -22.57 50.89 16.26
C GLU A 45 -23.09 49.51 16.71
N TRP A 46 -24.39 49.42 17.05
CA TRP A 46 -25.00 48.13 17.38
C TRP A 46 -25.05 47.19 16.17
N ILE A 47 -25.42 47.69 14.99
CA ILE A 47 -25.44 46.91 13.73
C ILE A 47 -24.03 46.44 13.38
N GLU A 48 -23.03 47.33 13.45
CA GLU A 48 -21.62 46.98 13.21
C GLU A 48 -21.17 45.83 14.11
N ARG A 49 -21.43 45.92 15.42
CA ARG A 49 -21.06 44.86 16.37
C ARG A 49 -21.73 43.53 16.04
N VAL A 50 -23.02 43.54 15.69
CA VAL A 50 -23.75 42.31 15.34
C VAL A 50 -23.16 41.69 14.06
N VAL A 51 -22.88 42.50 13.04
CA VAL A 51 -22.28 42.04 11.79
C VAL A 51 -20.88 41.49 12.03
N ASP A 52 -20.06 42.17 12.82
CA ASP A 52 -18.72 41.74 13.19
C ASP A 52 -18.73 40.42 13.96
N ASP A 53 -19.62 40.26 14.94
CA ASP A 53 -19.76 39.01 15.70
C ASP A 53 -20.12 37.84 14.77
N ARG A 54 -21.07 38.05 13.86
CA ARG A 54 -21.48 37.00 12.90
C ARG A 54 -20.36 36.66 11.92
N ARG A 55 -19.67 37.68 11.39
CA ARG A 55 -18.53 37.52 10.49
C ARG A 55 -17.41 36.73 11.17
N ASN A 56 -17.04 37.11 12.39
CA ASN A 56 -16.01 36.43 13.17
C ASN A 56 -16.39 34.97 13.44
N ALA A 57 -17.67 34.69 13.74
CA ALA A 57 -18.15 33.33 13.93
C ALA A 57 -18.06 32.48 12.65
N VAL A 58 -18.42 33.04 11.49
CA VAL A 58 -18.31 32.34 10.19
C VAL A 58 -16.85 32.05 9.84
N VAL A 59 -15.96 33.03 10.03
CA VAL A 59 -14.52 32.85 9.80
C VAL A 59 -13.96 31.76 10.71
N ALA A 60 -14.27 31.80 12.01
CA ALA A 60 -13.82 30.79 12.95
C ALA A 60 -14.32 29.38 12.58
N HIS A 61 -15.58 29.26 12.14
CA HIS A 61 -16.12 27.98 11.70
C HIS A 61 -15.42 27.45 10.44
N ALA A 62 -15.07 28.33 9.50
CA ALA A 62 -14.29 27.96 8.32
C ALA A 62 -12.86 27.50 8.68
N ASP A 63 -12.21 28.16 9.63
CA ASP A 63 -10.89 27.73 10.11
C ASP A 63 -10.97 26.33 10.77
N HIS A 64 -12.02 26.06 11.57
CA HIS A 64 -12.27 24.74 12.16
C HIS A 64 -12.51 23.65 11.10
N LEU A 65 -13.30 23.95 10.07
CA LEU A 65 -13.53 23.02 8.96
C LEU A 65 -12.24 22.71 8.19
N THR A 66 -11.40 23.74 7.97
CA THR A 66 -10.09 23.57 7.33
C THR A 66 -9.22 22.58 8.09
N LEU A 67 -9.04 22.79 9.40
CA LEU A 67 -8.26 21.90 10.25
C LEU A 67 -8.81 20.46 10.23
N THR A 68 -10.14 20.31 10.27
CA THR A 68 -10.79 19.01 10.29
C THR A 68 -10.56 18.26 8.97
N PHE A 69 -10.71 18.93 7.82
CA PHE A 69 -10.56 18.31 6.51
C PHE A 69 -9.10 17.98 6.20
N GLU A 70 -8.14 18.83 6.61
CA GLU A 70 -6.72 18.53 6.52
C GLU A 70 -6.35 17.29 7.35
N ALA A 71 -6.84 17.22 8.60
CA ALA A 71 -6.62 16.06 9.47
C ALA A 71 -7.24 14.79 8.90
N MET A 72 -8.46 14.86 8.37
CA MET A 72 -9.13 13.73 7.72
C MET A 72 -8.36 13.25 6.47
N SER A 73 -7.93 14.18 5.62
CA SER A 73 -7.13 13.88 4.43
C SER A 73 -5.84 13.16 4.81
N ALA A 74 -5.09 13.69 5.80
CA ALA A 74 -3.86 13.06 6.28
C ALA A 74 -4.09 11.65 6.84
N LYS A 75 -5.17 11.44 7.61
CA LYS A 75 -5.52 10.12 8.14
C LYS A 75 -5.91 9.14 7.04
N LEU A 76 -6.68 9.56 6.04
CA LEU A 76 -7.06 8.71 4.91
C LEU A 76 -5.84 8.27 4.09
N LYS A 77 -4.91 9.19 3.82
CA LYS A 77 -3.63 8.86 3.15
C LYS A 77 -2.81 7.86 3.97
N ALA A 78 -2.68 8.09 5.28
CA ALA A 78 -1.97 7.16 6.15
C ALA A 78 -2.63 5.77 6.22
N ILE A 79 -3.97 5.70 6.11
CA ILE A 79 -4.71 4.44 6.02
C ILE A 79 -4.39 3.74 4.69
N ALA A 80 -4.44 4.45 3.57
CA ALA A 80 -4.10 3.91 2.26
C ALA A 80 -2.66 3.35 2.23
N ASP A 81 -1.69 4.11 2.73
CA ASP A 81 -0.29 3.70 2.80
C ASP A 81 -0.09 2.44 3.67
N LYS A 82 -0.82 2.34 4.79
CA LYS A 82 -0.77 1.16 5.66
C LYS A 82 -1.34 -0.08 5.01
N PHE A 83 -2.44 0.06 4.26
CA PHE A 83 -3.03 -1.07 3.53
C PHE A 83 -2.10 -1.56 2.44
N GLU A 84 -1.58 -0.65 1.61
CA GLU A 84 -0.65 -1.00 0.54
C GLU A 84 0.62 -1.69 1.08
N LYS A 85 1.16 -1.19 2.19
CA LYS A 85 2.30 -1.82 2.86
C LYS A 85 1.96 -3.23 3.36
N THR A 86 0.82 -3.40 4.02
CA THR A 86 0.41 -4.70 4.58
C THR A 86 0.17 -5.73 3.47
N ASP A 87 -0.46 -5.32 2.37
CA ASP A 87 -0.65 -6.17 1.20
C ASP A 87 0.70 -6.53 0.54
N GLY A 88 1.63 -5.57 0.45
CA GLY A 88 2.99 -5.81 -0.03
C GLY A 88 3.77 -6.79 0.85
N ASP A 89 3.73 -6.63 2.17
CA ASP A 89 4.37 -7.52 3.14
C ASP A 89 3.79 -8.94 3.04
N ASN A 90 2.46 -9.05 2.91
CA ASN A 90 1.79 -10.34 2.71
C ASN A 90 2.19 -11.00 1.39
N ALA A 91 2.25 -10.25 0.29
CA ALA A 91 2.67 -10.76 -1.02
C ALA A 91 4.13 -11.25 -0.99
N ALA A 92 5.02 -10.52 -0.31
CA ALA A 92 6.41 -10.91 -0.13
C ALA A 92 6.54 -12.21 0.69
N ALA A 93 5.78 -12.35 1.77
CA ALA A 93 5.75 -13.57 2.59
C ALA A 93 5.27 -14.79 1.78
N ILE A 94 4.20 -14.65 1.00
CA ILE A 94 3.70 -15.72 0.12
C ILE A 94 4.74 -16.11 -0.92
N LYS A 95 5.40 -15.13 -1.57
CA LYS A 95 6.46 -15.40 -2.54
C LYS A 95 7.63 -16.16 -1.91
N SER A 96 8.02 -15.81 -0.67
CA SER A 96 9.08 -16.51 0.06
C SER A 96 8.68 -17.96 0.39
N LEU A 97 7.43 -18.19 0.79
CA LEU A 97 6.93 -19.55 1.04
C LEU A 97 6.91 -20.39 -0.24
N LEU A 98 6.49 -19.81 -1.37
CA LEU A 98 6.51 -20.48 -2.67
C LEU A 98 7.95 -20.82 -3.13
N ALA A 99 8.89 -19.89 -2.97
CA ALA A 99 10.30 -20.15 -3.26
C ALA A 99 10.88 -21.26 -2.36
N GLY A 100 10.53 -21.27 -1.07
CA GLY A 100 10.91 -22.34 -0.14
C GLY A 100 10.33 -23.71 -0.54
N LEU A 101 9.06 -23.73 -0.98
CA LEU A 101 8.39 -24.94 -1.47
C LEU A 101 9.06 -25.49 -2.74
N GLU A 102 9.41 -24.63 -3.70
CA GLU A 102 10.10 -25.03 -4.93
C GLU A 102 11.47 -25.65 -4.64
N ALA A 103 12.24 -25.06 -3.72
CA ALA A 103 13.52 -25.59 -3.27
C ALA A 103 13.37 -26.96 -2.56
N GLU A 104 12.36 -27.11 -1.70
CA GLU A 104 12.09 -28.38 -1.01
C GLU A 104 11.69 -29.49 -1.99
N ILE A 105 10.81 -29.19 -2.96
CA ILE A 105 10.38 -30.14 -3.99
C ILE A 105 11.58 -30.56 -4.85
N SER A 106 12.39 -29.61 -5.29
CA SER A 106 13.58 -29.89 -6.11
C SER A 106 14.57 -30.78 -5.37
N GLY A 107 14.86 -30.49 -4.10
CA GLY A 107 15.73 -31.33 -3.26
C GLY A 107 15.17 -32.73 -3.01
N LYS A 108 13.84 -32.87 -2.85
CA LYS A 108 13.18 -34.17 -2.72
C LYS A 108 13.24 -34.99 -4.01
N ILE A 109 13.10 -34.35 -5.17
CA ILE A 109 13.26 -35.01 -6.48
C ILE A 109 14.68 -35.56 -6.60
N THR A 110 15.70 -34.73 -6.43
CA THR A 110 17.11 -35.18 -6.49
C THR A 110 17.38 -36.31 -5.49
N THR A 111 16.87 -36.22 -4.26
CA THR A 111 17.04 -37.27 -3.26
C THR A 111 16.35 -38.57 -3.68
N PHE A 112 15.17 -38.47 -4.29
CA PHE A 112 14.41 -39.62 -4.78
C PHE A 112 15.12 -40.28 -5.97
N ASP A 113 15.67 -39.48 -6.88
CA ASP A 113 16.44 -39.95 -8.03
C ASP A 113 17.70 -40.70 -7.56
N GLN A 114 18.49 -40.11 -6.68
CA GLN A 114 19.66 -40.76 -6.06
C GLN A 114 19.29 -42.05 -5.31
N LYS A 115 18.16 -42.07 -4.62
CA LYS A 115 17.69 -43.29 -3.94
C LYS A 115 17.31 -44.37 -4.95
N THR A 116 16.64 -44.01 -6.03
CA THR A 116 16.25 -44.93 -7.11
C THR A 116 17.48 -45.54 -7.78
N GLU A 117 18.50 -44.75 -8.08
CA GLU A 117 19.78 -45.23 -8.62
C GLU A 117 20.48 -46.23 -7.69
N ASN A 118 20.52 -45.92 -6.39
CA ASN A 118 21.10 -46.79 -5.37
C ASN A 118 20.36 -48.13 -5.21
N GLU A 119 19.03 -48.13 -5.33
CA GLU A 119 18.18 -49.31 -5.20
C GLU A 119 18.14 -50.16 -6.48
N GLN A 120 18.16 -49.54 -7.67
CA GLN A 120 18.00 -50.24 -8.95
C GLN A 120 19.32 -50.62 -9.65
N ARG A 121 20.49 -50.26 -9.11
CA ARG A 121 21.85 -50.69 -9.49
C ARG A 121 21.99 -51.26 -10.92
N ASN A 122 21.82 -50.41 -11.92
CA ASN A 122 22.02 -50.78 -13.32
C ASN A 122 23.41 -50.32 -13.86
N TYR A 123 24.39 -50.17 -12.97
CA TYR A 123 25.75 -49.75 -13.31
C TYR A 123 26.71 -50.95 -13.35
N SER A 124 27.30 -51.21 -14.51
CA SER A 124 28.46 -52.10 -14.65
C SER A 124 29.75 -51.27 -14.73
N GLY A 125 30.33 -50.90 -13.59
CA GLY A 125 31.66 -50.26 -13.52
C GLY A 125 31.80 -49.12 -12.49
N ASN A 126 33.06 -48.73 -12.20
CA ASN A 126 33.45 -47.69 -11.24
C ASN A 126 33.18 -46.24 -11.72
N GLY A 127 31.99 -45.95 -12.25
CA GLY A 127 31.58 -44.60 -12.64
C GLY A 127 31.01 -43.81 -11.47
N THR A 128 31.30 -42.51 -11.39
CA THR A 128 30.74 -41.58 -10.37
C THR A 128 29.24 -41.36 -10.61
N PRO A 129 28.39 -41.59 -9.60
CA PRO A 129 26.93 -41.66 -9.73
C PRO A 129 26.21 -40.31 -9.49
N ASP A 130 26.76 -39.19 -9.97
CA ASP A 130 26.49 -37.87 -9.35
C ASP A 130 25.84 -36.80 -10.26
N ASP A 131 25.20 -37.16 -11.39
CA ASP A 131 24.48 -36.21 -12.25
C ASP A 131 22.95 -36.23 -12.09
N GLY A 132 22.38 -37.31 -11.56
CA GLY A 132 21.00 -37.35 -11.04
C GLY A 132 19.91 -37.37 -12.10
N ASP A 133 20.16 -37.94 -13.28
CA ASP A 133 19.16 -38.12 -14.34
C ASP A 133 18.58 -39.55 -14.42
N GLY A 134 19.05 -40.46 -13.54
CA GLY A 134 18.58 -41.83 -13.45
C GLY A 134 19.15 -42.78 -14.50
N TRP A 135 20.15 -42.36 -15.30
CA TRP A 135 20.80 -43.19 -16.32
C TRP A 135 22.32 -43.25 -16.15
N ASN A 136 22.92 -44.34 -16.64
CA ASN A 136 24.37 -44.43 -16.76
C ASN A 136 24.78 -43.99 -18.16
N ASP A 137 25.36 -42.79 -18.27
CA ASP A 137 25.90 -42.28 -19.54
C ASP A 137 27.12 -43.06 -20.04
N ASN A 138 27.69 -43.95 -19.23
CA ASN A 138 28.86 -44.73 -19.59
C ASN A 138 28.50 -46.12 -20.13
N LEU A 139 27.79 -46.15 -21.26
CA LEU A 139 27.45 -47.38 -22.02
C LEU A 139 28.64 -47.97 -22.82
N THR A 140 29.86 -47.43 -22.66
CA THR A 140 30.94 -47.65 -23.64
C THR A 140 31.84 -48.86 -23.46
N LYS A 141 31.62 -49.80 -22.53
CA LYS A 141 32.45 -51.02 -22.47
C LYS A 141 31.67 -52.23 -21.99
N GLU A 142 31.02 -52.94 -22.91
CA GLU A 142 31.15 -54.41 -23.07
C GLU A 142 30.25 -54.93 -24.21
N PHE A 143 30.73 -54.83 -25.45
CA PHE A 143 30.42 -55.84 -26.46
C PHE A 143 31.74 -56.44 -26.93
N ARG A 144 32.23 -57.44 -26.19
CA ARG A 144 33.18 -58.42 -26.72
C ARG A 144 32.41 -59.65 -27.19
N LYS A 145 32.42 -59.88 -28.50
CA LYS A 145 32.70 -61.20 -29.07
C LYS A 145 33.66 -61.01 -30.23
#